data_AF-A0A0U1NSW2-F1
#
_entry.id   AF-A0A0U1NSW2-F1
#
_cell.length_a   1.000
_cell.length_b   1.000
_cell.length_c   1.000
_cell.angle_alpha   90.00
_cell.angle_beta   90.00
_cell.angle_gamma   90.00
#
_symmetry.space_group_name_H-M   'P 1'
#
loop_
_entity.id
_entity.type
_entity.pdbx_description
1 polymer ?
#
loop_
_entity_poly.entity_id
_entity_poly.type
_entity_poly.pdbx_seq_one_letter_code
_entity_poly.pdbx_strand_id
1 'polypeptide(L)' 'MEWFRVFAILGLIFFIIGISQVYLLKKELKNIDKEQIMPDEFADQWEKRLSLGNVFIILGAILGGIATLLLDFKFIL' A
#
# COMPACT_ATOMS: atom_id res chain seq x y z
N MET A 1 15.94 -2.57 21.23
CA MET A 1 14.81 -1.63 21.48
C MET A 1 14.48 -0.75 20.25
N GLU A 2 15.33 -0.61 19.23
CA GLU A 2 15.01 0.26 18.09
C GLU A 2 14.39 -0.45 16.88
N TRP A 3 14.63 -1.75 16.73
CA TRP A 3 14.14 -2.54 15.60
C TRP A 3 12.61 -2.50 15.42
N PHE A 4 11.82 -2.47 16.50
CA PHE A 4 10.36 -2.37 16.39
C PHE A 4 9.91 -1.04 15.77
N ARG A 5 10.59 0.08 16.11
CA ARG A 5 10.27 1.39 15.51
C ARG A 5 10.63 1.40 14.03
N VAL A 6 11.74 0.78 13.65
CA VAL A 6 12.15 0.65 12.25
C VAL A 6 11.09 -0.13 11.46
N PHE A 7 10.62 -1.28 11.96
CA PHE A 7 9.56 -2.05 11.31
C PHE A 7 8.22 -1.31 11.25
N ALA A 8 7.84 -0.59 12.32
CA ALA A 8 6.62 0.19 12.34
C ALA A 8 6.67 1.37 11.34
N ILE A 9 7.79 2.08 11.25
CA ILE A 9 7.98 3.19 10.29
C ILE A 9 7.99 2.65 8.86
N LEU A 10 8.71 1.55 8.59
CA LEU A 10 8.71 0.92 7.27
C LEU A 10 7.31 0.43 6.87
N GLY A 11 6.59 -0.21 7.79
CA GLY A 11 5.21 -0.64 7.56
C GLY A 11 4.29 0.53 7.22
N LEU A 12 4.42 1.65 7.95
CA LEU A 12 3.67 2.88 7.69
C LEU A 12 4.01 3.48 6.32
N ILE A 13 5.28 3.52 5.93
CA ILE A 13 5.72 4.02 4.61
C ILE A 13 5.10 3.19 3.50
N PHE A 14 5.18 1.85 3.59
CA PHE A 14 4.57 0.98 2.58
C PHE A 14 3.06 1.13 2.50
N PHE A 15 2.40 1.31 3.65
CA PHE A 15 0.96 1.56 3.70
C PHE A 15 0.58 2.88 3.02
N ILE A 16 1.32 3.97 3.28
CA ILE A 16 1.10 5.27 2.64
C ILE A 16 1.32 5.17 1.12
N ILE A 17 2.38 4.50 0.67
CA ILE A 17 2.65 4.30 -0.76
C ILE A 17 1.50 3.52 -1.41
N GLY A 18 1.05 2.43 -0.77
CA GLY A 18 -0.07 1.63 -1.26
C GLY A 18 -1.37 2.44 -1.40
N ILE A 19 -1.72 3.24 -0.38
CA ILE A 19 -2.88 4.14 -0.44
C ILE A 19 -2.72 5.21 -1.51
N SER A 20 -1.53 5.79 -1.64
CA SER A 20 -1.25 6.83 -2.64
C SER A 20 -1.45 6.32 -4.07
N GLN A 21 -1.00 5.09 -4.37
CA GLN A 21 -1.23 4.45 -5.67
C GLN A 21 -2.73 4.31 -5.97
N VAL A 22 -3.53 3.84 -5.00
CA VAL A 22 -4.99 3.73 -5.15
C VAL A 22 -5.64 5.10 -5.36
N TYR A 23 -5.20 6.13 -4.63
CA TYR A 23 -5.73 7.48 -4.78
C TYR A 23 -5.41 8.09 -6.15
N LEU A 24 -4.17 7.91 -6.65
CA LEU A 24 -3.77 8.36 -7.98
C LEU A 24 -4.59 7.68 -9.07
N LEU A 25 -4.77 6.36 -8.98
CA LEU A 25 -5.64 5.59 -9.88
C LEU A 25 -7.08 6.11 -9.87
N LYS A 26 -7.65 6.36 -8.68
CA LYS A 26 -9.00 6.92 -8.56
C LYS A 26 -9.11 8.31 -9.20
N LYS A 27 -8.06 9.12 -9.09
CA LYS A 27 -7.99 10.46 -9.70
C LYS A 27 -7.88 10.36 -11.23
N GLU A 28 -7.05 9.45 -11.74
CA GLU A 28 -6.96 9.16 -13.17
C GLU A 28 -8.31 8.68 -13.72
N LEU A 29 -8.99 7.74 -13.04
CA LEU A 29 -10.36 7.29 -13.36
C LEU A 29 -11.38 8.42 -13.45
N LYS A 30 -11.29 9.39 -12.54
CA LYS A 30 -12.21 10.53 -12.53
C LYS A 30 -11.94 11.51 -13.69
N ASN A 31 -10.70 11.57 -14.17
CA ASN A 31 -10.27 12.48 -15.22
C ASN A 31 -10.44 11.90 -16.63
N ILE A 32 -10.66 10.59 -16.76
CA ILE A 32 -11.07 9.99 -18.03
C ILE A 32 -12.55 10.33 -18.22
N ASP A 33 -12.78 11.40 -18.98
CA ASP A 33 -14.11 11.83 -19.37
C ASP A 33 -14.87 10.67 -20.05
N LYS A 34 -16.19 10.64 -19.83
CA LYS A 34 -17.10 9.50 -20.10
C LYS A 34 -17.17 9.00 -21.56
N GLU A 35 -16.40 9.56 -22.48
CA GLU A 35 -16.45 9.29 -23.92
C GLU A 35 -15.10 8.84 -24.51
N GLN A 36 -14.02 8.79 -23.73
CA GLN A 36 -12.75 8.25 -24.22
C GLN A 36 -12.75 6.73 -24.17
N ILE A 37 -12.65 6.11 -25.34
CA ILE A 37 -12.35 4.68 -25.48
C ILE A 37 -10.96 4.47 -24.87
N MET A 38 -10.93 3.93 -23.65
CA MET A 38 -9.70 3.61 -22.93
C MET A 38 -8.92 2.56 -23.73
N PRO A 39 -7.69 2.85 -24.18
CA PRO A 39 -6.86 1.84 -24.85
C PRO A 39 -6.53 0.71 -23.87
N ASP A 40 -6.51 -0.53 -24.33
CA ASP A 40 -6.21 -1.71 -23.50
C ASP A 40 -4.87 -1.59 -22.74
N GLU A 41 -3.89 -0.88 -23.32
CA GLU A 41 -2.60 -0.60 -22.67
C GLU A 41 -2.74 0.18 -21.36
N PHE A 42 -3.73 1.08 -21.24
CA PHE A 42 -4.00 1.81 -19.99
C PHE A 42 -4.63 0.91 -18.94
N ALA A 43 -5.54 0.03 -19.33
CA ALA A 43 -6.15 -0.94 -18.43
C ALA A 43 -5.08 -1.87 -17.82
N ASP A 44 -4.14 -2.35 -18.64
CA ASP A 44 -3.06 -3.24 -18.19
C ASP A 44 -2.06 -2.51 -17.26
N GLN A 45 -1.78 -1.23 -17.52
CA GLN A 45 -0.96 -0.40 -16.62
C GLN A 45 -1.64 -0.16 -15.27
N TRP A 46 -2.96 0.06 -15.28
CA TRP A 46 -3.73 0.28 -14.08
C TRP A 46 -3.85 -0.97 -13.22
N GLU A 47 -4.07 -2.12 -13.86
CA GLU A 47 -4.06 -3.42 -13.18
C GLU A 47 -2.70 -3.68 -12.51
N LYS A 48 -1.59 -3.44 -13.23
CA LYS A 48 -0.25 -3.53 -12.66
C LYS A 48 -0.06 -2.61 -11.46
N ARG A 49 -0.47 -1.34 -11.55
CA ARG A 49 -0.36 -0.38 -10.44
C ARG A 49 -1.22 -0.78 -9.23
N LEU A 50 -2.44 -1.28 -9.47
CA LEU A 50 -3.32 -1.79 -8.40
C LEU A 50 -2.72 -3.02 -7.74
N SER A 51 -2.19 -3.96 -8.52
CA SER A 51 -1.52 -5.16 -8.01
C SER A 51 -0.31 -4.78 -7.13
N LEU A 52 0.53 -3.86 -7.60
CA LEU A 52 1.69 -3.36 -6.88
C LEU A 52 1.27 -2.59 -5.60
N GLY A 53 0.21 -1.79 -5.67
CA GLY A 53 -0.39 -1.13 -4.51
C GLY A 53 -0.89 -2.12 -3.46
N ASN A 54 -1.59 -3.18 -3.88
CA ASN A 54 -2.05 -4.25 -2.99
C ASN A 54 -0.90 -4.97 -2.31
N VAL A 55 0.18 -5.28 -3.04
CA VAL A 55 1.39 -5.88 -2.45
C VAL A 55 1.97 -4.99 -1.35
N PHE A 56 2.06 -3.68 -1.58
CA PHE A 56 2.56 -2.74 -0.57
C PHE A 56 1.65 -2.62 0.65
N ILE A 57 0.32 -2.62 0.45
CA ILE A 57 -0.64 -2.61 1.56
C ILE A 57 -0.50 -3.86 2.42
N ILE A 58 -0.41 -5.04 1.79
CA ILE A 58 -0.26 -6.33 2.49
C ILE A 58 1.07 -6.37 3.24
N LEU A 59 2.18 -5.97 2.60
CA LEU A 59 3.49 -5.91 3.25
C LEU A 59 3.50 -4.93 4.42
N GLY A 60 2.88 -3.75 4.27
CA GLY A 60 2.73 -2.78 5.34
C GLY A 60 1.95 -3.33 6.52
N ALA A 61 0.85 -4.04 6.26
CA ALA A 61 0.04 -4.68 7.29
C ALA A 61 0.78 -5.81 8.01
N ILE A 62 1.53 -6.65 7.29
CA ILE A 62 2.34 -7.73 7.87
C ILE A 62 3.44 -7.14 8.76
N LEU A 63 4.19 -6.15 8.27
CA LEU A 63 5.27 -5.51 9.02
C LEU A 63 4.73 -4.79 10.27
N GLY A 64 3.60 -4.10 10.15
CA GLY A 64 2.91 -3.48 11.28
C GLY A 64 2.41 -4.50 12.30
N GLY A 65 1.84 -5.62 11.85
CA GLY A 65 1.40 -6.72 12.71
C GLY A 65 2.55 -7.37 13.47
N ILE A 66 3.67 -7.65 12.78
CA ILE A 66 4.89 -8.18 13.41
C ILE A 66 5.43 -7.19 14.45
N ALA A 67 5.44 -5.89 14.15
CA ALA A 67 5.87 -4.87 15.11
C ALA A 67 4.99 -4.86 16.37
N THR A 68 3.67 -5.00 16.24
CA THR A 68 2.73 -5.08 17.38
C THR A 68 2.96 -6.35 18.21
N LEU A 69 3.07 -7.51 17.57
CA LEU A 69 3.33 -8.78 18.25
C LEU A 69 4.65 -8.76 19.03
N LEU A 70 5.71 -8.17 18.46
CA LEU A 70 7.00 -8.00 19.14
C LEU A 70 6.90 -7.04 20.33
N LEU A 71 5.98 -6.07 20.29
CA LEU A 71 5.74 -5.11 21.37
C LEU A 71 5.00 -5.78 22.53
N ASP A 72 3.96 -6.56 22.23
CA ASP A 72 3.19 -7.33 23.22
C ASP A 72 4.04 -8.41 23.90
N PHE A 73 4.85 -9.16 23.13
CA PHE A 73 5.76 -10.16 23.71
C PHE A 73 6.78 -9.56 24.68
N LYS A 74 7.17 -8.30 24.46
CA LYS A 74 8.11 -7.56 25.30
C LYS A 74 7.45 -6.92 26.53
N PHE A 75 6.11 -6.88 26.57
CA PHE A 75 5.35 -6.38 27.73
C PHE A 75 4.99 -7.52 28.71
N ILE A 76 4.98 -8.77 28.21
CA ILE A 76 4.64 -9.97 28.98
C ILE A 76 5.85 -10.58 29.72
N LEU A 77 7.08 -10.22 29.35
CA LEU A 77 8.35 -10.80 29.84
C LEU A 77 9.19 -9.75 30.55
#